data_AF-A0A2V6L8X7-F1
#
_entry.id   AF-A0A2V6L8X7-F1
#
_cell.length_a   1.000
_cell.length_b   1.000
_cell.length_c   1.000
_cell.angle_alpha   90.00
_cell.angle_beta   90.00
_cell.angle_gamma   90.00
#
_symmetry.space_group_name_H-M   'P 1'
#
loop_
_entity.id
_entity.type
_entity.pdbx_description
1 polymer ?
#
loop_
_entity_poly.entity_id
_entity_poly.type
_entity_poly.pdbx_seq_one_letter_code
_entity_poly.pdbx_strand_id
1 'polypeptide(L)'
;MAQKRTEERRMEASFQMGEANAALIPRLERWCSHLKVQLVSSGLYAQMSGLPIGMMRIVCPHADKGMQAMDLKPVAAYFVEQNCRGLPIS
;
A
#
# COMPACT_ATOMS: atom_id res chain seq x y z
N MET A 1 7.10 29.52 13.23
CA MET A 1 7.37 28.29 14.03
C MET A 1 6.26 27.23 13.92
N ALA A 2 4.96 27.57 13.89
CA ALA A 2 3.89 26.57 13.81
C ALA A 2 3.84 25.79 12.48
N GLN A 3 4.04 26.49 11.35
CA GLN A 3 4.00 25.89 10.01
C GLN A 3 5.06 24.80 9.79
N LYS A 4 6.31 25.08 10.20
CA LYS A 4 7.43 24.12 10.14
C LYS A 4 7.12 22.80 10.88
N ARG A 5 6.53 22.88 12.07
CA ARG A 5 6.16 21.69 12.87
C ARG A 5 5.05 20.87 12.21
N THR A 6 4.11 21.52 11.53
CA THR A 6 3.05 20.82 10.79
C THR A 6 3.62 20.08 9.58
N GLU A 7 4.57 20.70 8.86
CA GLU A 7 5.25 20.06 7.74
C GLU A 7 6.10 18.87 8.19
N GLU A 8 6.88 19.02 9.26
CA GLU A 8 7.65 17.92 9.87
C GLU A 8 6.76 16.73 10.24
N ARG A 9 5.59 16.98 10.84
CA ARG A 9 4.62 15.91 11.18
C ARG A 9 4.04 15.22 9.96
N ARG A 10 3.73 15.97 8.89
CA ARG A 10 3.20 15.40 7.64
C ARG A 10 4.26 14.55 6.93
N MET A 11 5.50 15.01 6.95
CA MET A 11 6.64 14.27 6.43
C MET A 11 6.81 12.96 7.20
N GLU A 12 6.92 13.03 8.52
CA GLU A 12 7.03 11.84 9.40
C GLU A 12 5.88 10.85 9.16
N ALA A 13 4.63 11.33 9.09
CA ALA A 13 3.48 10.48 8.81
C ALA A 13 3.58 9.79 7.44
N SER A 14 4.15 10.46 6.44
CA SER A 14 4.36 9.88 5.10
C SER A 14 5.40 8.75 5.14
N PHE A 15 6.48 8.93 5.90
CA PHE A 15 7.49 7.89 6.09
C PHE A 15 6.93 6.68 6.85
N GLN A 16 6.23 6.91 7.95
CA GLN A 16 5.59 5.83 8.74
C GLN A 16 4.59 5.03 7.90
N MET A 17 3.79 5.71 7.07
CA MET A 17 2.90 5.05 6.12
C MET A 17 3.69 4.23 5.08
N GLY A 18 4.77 4.79 4.52
CA GLY A 18 5.64 4.09 3.58
C GLY A 18 6.25 2.81 4.16
N GLU A 19 6.73 2.86 5.40
CA GLU A 19 7.25 1.68 6.11
C GLU A 19 6.16 0.63 6.34
N ALA A 20 4.97 1.06 6.78
CA ALA A 20 3.84 0.17 6.99
C ALA A 20 3.41 -0.53 5.69
N ASN A 21 3.36 0.22 4.58
CA ASN A 21 3.08 -0.31 3.25
C ASN A 21 4.17 -1.31 2.82
N ALA A 22 5.45 -0.97 2.97
CA ALA A 22 6.58 -1.84 2.62
C ALA A 22 6.55 -3.17 3.40
N ALA A 23 6.17 -3.13 4.67
CA ALA A 23 6.03 -4.32 5.50
C ALA A 23 4.80 -5.17 5.14
N LEU A 24 3.76 -4.56 4.58
CA LEU A 24 2.49 -5.21 4.24
C LEU A 24 2.52 -5.88 2.86
N ILE A 25 3.11 -5.23 1.84
CA ILE A 25 3.19 -5.73 0.47
C ILE A 25 3.62 -7.21 0.39
N PRO A 26 4.76 -7.65 0.96
CA PRO A 26 5.19 -9.05 0.87
C PRO A 26 4.24 -10.01 1.60
N ARG A 27 3.46 -9.54 2.58
CA ARG A 27 2.44 -10.37 3.25
C ARG A 27 1.24 -10.59 2.33
N LEU A 28 0.84 -9.57 1.58
CA LEU A 28 -0.26 -9.67 0.62
C LEU A 28 0.10 -10.58 -0.57
N GLU A 29 1.33 -10.44 -1.08
CA GLU A 29 1.81 -11.29 -2.19
C GLU A 29 2.00 -12.75 -1.77
N ARG A 30 2.31 -13.01 -0.49
CA ARG A 30 2.31 -14.37 0.08
C ARG A 30 0.91 -14.91 0.34
N TRP A 31 -0.07 -14.04 0.60
CA TRP A 31 -1.45 -14.47 0.82
C TRP A 31 -2.08 -15.00 -0.47
N CYS A 32 -1.82 -14.34 -1.60
CA CYS A 32 -2.26 -14.76 -2.91
C CYS A 32 -1.15 -14.51 -3.92
N SER A 33 -0.62 -15.57 -4.53
CA SER A 33 0.47 -15.52 -5.50
C SER A 33 0.16 -14.69 -6.75
N HIS A 34 -1.14 -14.52 -7.07
CA HIS A 34 -1.61 -13.70 -8.18
C HIS A 34 -1.86 -12.23 -7.80
N LEU A 35 -1.81 -11.89 -6.50
CA LEU A 35 -1.97 -10.52 -6.04
C LEU A 35 -0.71 -9.72 -6.37
N LYS A 36 -0.90 -8.53 -6.93
CA LYS A 36 0.17 -7.56 -7.18
C LYS A 36 -0.19 -6.22 -6.59
N VAL A 37 0.82 -5.54 -6.03
CA VAL A 37 0.73 -4.15 -5.60
C VAL A 37 1.58 -3.30 -6.51
N GLN A 38 1.00 -2.25 -7.07
CA GLN A 38 1.67 -1.35 -8.01
C GLN A 38 1.63 0.07 -7.47
N LEU A 39 2.73 0.81 -7.59
CA LEU A 39 2.76 2.24 -7.30
C LEU A 39 2.25 3.00 -8.54
N VAL A 40 1.10 3.66 -8.40
CA VAL A 40 0.41 4.42 -9.46
C VAL A 40 0.87 5.86 -9.52
N SER A 41 1.13 6.46 -8.37
CA SER A 41 1.73 7.79 -8.28
C SER A 41 2.67 7.86 -7.09
N SER A 42 3.77 8.60 -7.26
CA SER A 42 4.83 8.74 -6.26
C SER A 42 5.30 10.19 -6.18
N GLY A 43 5.50 10.69 -4.97
CA GLY A 43 6.05 12.03 -4.72
C GLY A 43 7.57 12.04 -4.52
N LEU A 44 8.11 13.20 -4.15
CA LEU A 44 9.53 13.37 -3.82
C LEU A 44 9.98 12.44 -2.69
N TYR A 45 9.16 12.28 -1.64
CA TYR A 45 9.52 11.44 -0.50
C TYR A 45 9.68 9.96 -0.87
N ALA A 46 8.90 9.45 -1.82
CA ALA A 46 9.06 8.09 -2.33
C ALA A 46 10.40 7.92 -3.07
N GLN A 47 10.77 8.91 -3.90
CA GLN A 47 12.02 8.89 -4.65
C GLN A 47 13.24 8.98 -3.73
N MET A 48 13.18 9.82 -2.69
CA MET A 48 14.27 9.99 -1.74
C MET A 48 14.46 8.79 -0.82
N SER A 49 13.38 8.12 -0.44
CA SER A 49 13.41 7.04 0.57
C SER A 49 13.43 5.63 -0.01
N GLY A 50 12.98 5.46 -1.26
CA GLY A 50 12.68 4.16 -1.83
C GLY A 50 11.44 3.48 -1.23
N LEU A 51 10.72 4.14 -0.31
CA LEU A 51 9.52 3.59 0.31
C LEU A 51 8.30 3.77 -0.60
N PRO A 52 7.32 2.85 -0.52
CA PRO A 52 6.05 2.94 -1.23
C PRO A 52 5.15 4.03 -0.62
N ILE A 53 5.48 5.29 -0.91
CA ILE A 53 4.77 6.49 -0.47
C ILE A 53 4.05 7.10 -1.69
N GLY A 54 2.73 7.01 -1.69
CA GLY A 54 1.91 7.57 -2.77
C GLY A 54 0.72 6.67 -3.10
N MET A 55 0.06 6.93 -4.22
CA MET A 55 -1.09 6.12 -4.62
C MET A 55 -0.63 4.75 -5.08
N MET A 56 -1.11 3.69 -4.43
CA MET A 56 -0.87 2.33 -4.86
C MET A 56 -2.17 1.67 -5.30
N ARG A 57 -2.04 0.63 -6.12
CA ARG A 57 -3.13 -0.21 -6.61
C ARG A 57 -2.87 -1.67 -6.28
N ILE A 58 -3.84 -2.29 -5.62
CA ILE A 58 -3.91 -3.74 -5.42
C ILE A 58 -4.71 -4.33 -6.58
N VAL A 59 -4.16 -5.34 -7.24
CA VAL A 59 -4.83 -6.08 -8.33
C VAL A 59 -4.66 -7.58 -8.14
N CYS A 60 -5.65 -8.34 -8.60
CA CYS A 60 -5.60 -9.79 -8.67
C CYS A 60 -6.46 -10.23 -9.88
N PRO A 61 -6.02 -11.19 -10.71
CA PRO A 61 -6.82 -11.74 -11.81
C PRO A 61 -8.17 -12.34 -11.38
N HIS A 62 -8.29 -12.76 -10.11
CA HIS A 62 -9.51 -13.33 -9.53
C HIS A 62 -10.47 -12.25 -8.98
N ALA A 63 -10.08 -10.98 -9.02
CA ALA A 63 -10.90 -9.86 -8.56
C ALA A 63 -11.47 -9.11 -9.77
N ASP A 64 -12.78 -8.80 -9.74
CA ASP A 64 -13.43 -8.02 -10.80
C ASP A 64 -12.79 -6.63 -10.99
N LYS A 65 -12.34 -6.03 -9.88
CA LYS A 65 -11.74 -4.68 -9.85
C LYS A 65 -10.61 -4.63 -8.84
N GLY A 66 -9.56 -3.87 -9.17
CA GLY A 66 -8.51 -3.50 -8.22
C GLY A 66 -8.95 -2.36 -7.29
N MET A 67 -8.22 -2.20 -6.18
CA MET A 67 -8.43 -1.10 -5.22
C MET A 67 -7.22 -0.19 -5.17
N GLN A 68 -7.43 1.11 -4.93
CA GLN A 68 -6.37 2.10 -4.81
C GLN A 68 -6.41 2.79 -3.46
N ALA A 69 -5.24 2.90 -2.81
CA ALA A 69 -5.08 3.65 -1.57
C ALA A 69 -3.63 4.13 -1.37
N MET A 70 -3.45 5.19 -0.57
CA MET A 70 -2.12 5.62 -0.12
C MET A 70 -1.67 4.81 1.09
N ASP A 71 -2.59 4.50 1.99
CA ASP A 71 -2.40 3.53 3.06
C ASP A 71 -3.06 2.21 2.64
N LEU A 72 -2.25 1.17 2.43
CA LEU A 72 -2.74 -0.15 2.03
C LEU A 72 -3.47 -0.86 3.16
N LYS A 73 -3.18 -0.57 4.42
CA LYS A 73 -3.68 -1.32 5.57
C LYS A 73 -5.22 -1.44 5.60
N PRO A 74 -6.01 -0.36 5.46
CA PRO A 74 -7.47 -0.45 5.48
C PRO A 74 -8.05 -1.16 4.25
N VAL A 75 -7.47 -0.94 3.06
CA VAL A 75 -8.03 -1.48 1.81
C VAL A 75 -7.60 -2.91 1.53
N ALA A 76 -6.43 -3.32 2.00
CA ALA A 76 -5.89 -4.64 1.73
C ALA A 76 -6.68 -5.74 2.43
N ALA A 77 -7.07 -5.52 3.70
CA ALA A 77 -7.92 -6.46 4.43
C ALA A 77 -9.25 -6.68 3.71
N TYR A 78 -9.92 -5.58 3.32
CA TYR A 78 -11.17 -5.65 2.58
C TYR A 78 -11.00 -6.34 1.21
N PHE A 79 -9.97 -5.97 0.44
CA PHE A 79 -9.69 -6.58 -0.85
C PHE A 79 -9.51 -8.11 -0.74
N VAL A 80 -8.71 -8.55 0.23
CA VAL A 80 -8.43 -9.96 0.48
C VAL A 80 -9.69 -10.70 0.93
N GLU A 81 -10.48 -10.12 1.84
CA GLU A 81 -11.71 -10.74 2.32
C GLU A 81 -12.76 -10.93 1.23
N GLN A 82 -12.85 -9.99 0.28
CA GLN A 82 -13.85 -10.04 -0.80
C GLN A 82 -13.41 -10.92 -1.96
N ASN A 83 -12.11 -10.94 -2.31
CA ASN A 83 -11.64 -11.53 -3.57
C ASN A 83 -10.73 -12.74 -3.40
N CYS A 84 -10.23 -13.02 -2.19
CA CYS A 84 -9.26 -14.08 -1.95
C CYS A 84 -9.75 -15.15 -0.96
N ARG A 85 -11.05 -15.19 -0.62
CA ARG A 85 -11.64 -16.29 0.16
C ARG A 85 -11.69 -17.57 -0.68
N GLY A 86 -11.02 -18.62 -0.21
CA GLY A 86 -11.04 -19.94 -0.84
C GLY A 86 -10.01 -20.18 -1.94
N LEU A 87 -9.09 -19.24 -2.19
CA LEU A 87 -7.97 -19.48 -3.09
C LEU A 87 -6.87 -20.30 -2.39
N PRO A 88 -6.31 -21.33 -3.04
CA PRO A 88 -5.20 -22.08 -2.47
C PRO A 88 -3.98 -21.17 -2.30
N ILE A 89 -3.43 -21.17 -1.09
CA ILE A 89 -2.12 -20.59 -0.78
C ILE A 89 -1.11 -21.58 -1.35
N SER A 90 -0.76 -21.43 -2.62
CA SER A 90 0.24 -22.26 -3.31
C SER A 90 1.64 -21.83 -2.91
#